data_AF-A0A1C0VYU5-F1
#
_entry.id   AF-A0A1C0VYU5-F1
#
_cell.length_a   1.000
_cell.length_b   1.000
_cell.length_c   1.000
_cell.angle_alpha   90.00
_cell.angle_beta   90.00
_cell.angle_gamma   90.00
#
_symmetry.space_group_name_H-M   'P 1'
#
loop_
_entity.id
_entity.type
_entity.pdbx_description
1 polymer ?
#
loop_
_entity_poly.entity_id
_entity_poly.type
_entity_poly.pdbx_seq_one_letter_code
_entity_poly.pdbx_strand_id
1 'polypeptide(L)'
;MGVKSAIVGWNIYTDISLNWLRVELYGFSMTEFVVASAVEAAKRMIQEQTVLKLSKSDREVFVNALLNPPEAGEKLRDSAKRYKQSQSYHI
;
A
#
# COMPACT_ATOMS: atom_id res chain seq x y z
N MET A 1 -14.94 9.69 31.55
CA MET A 1 -13.84 8.69 31.54
C MET A 1 -14.13 7.76 30.37
N GLY A 2 -13.49 7.90 29.21
CA GLY A 2 -12.10 7.49 28.99
C GLY A 2 -12.08 5.95 29.00
N VAL A 3 -11.88 5.22 27.90
CA VAL A 3 -10.71 5.32 27.02
C VAL A 3 -11.04 4.81 25.60
N LYS A 4 -10.42 5.44 24.60
CA LYS A 4 -10.44 5.07 23.17
C LYS A 4 -9.50 3.88 22.90
N SER A 5 -9.72 3.22 21.75
CA SER A 5 -8.72 2.52 20.91
C SER A 5 -8.61 0.99 21.03
N ALA A 6 -8.89 0.29 19.92
CA ALA A 6 -8.00 -0.72 19.28
C ALA A 6 -8.70 -1.43 18.07
N ILE A 7 -8.99 -0.69 16.99
CA ILE A 7 -9.48 -1.25 15.72
C ILE A 7 -8.27 -1.73 14.89
N VAL A 8 -7.55 -2.77 15.32
CA VAL A 8 -6.59 -3.51 14.45
C VAL A 8 -6.38 -4.98 14.88
N GLY A 9 -6.65 -5.35 16.14
CA GLY A 9 -6.24 -6.66 16.69
C GLY A 9 -7.22 -7.84 16.57
N TRP A 10 -8.44 -7.65 16.07
CA TRP A 10 -9.52 -8.66 16.18
C TRP A 10 -10.05 -9.23 14.85
N ASN A 11 -9.43 -8.91 13.71
CA ASN A 11 -9.99 -9.32 12.40
C ASN A 11 -9.73 -10.78 12.01
N ILE A 12 -8.85 -11.48 12.74
CA ILE A 12 -8.52 -12.89 12.50
C ILE A 12 -9.67 -13.81 12.95
N TYR A 13 -10.40 -13.45 14.01
CA TYR A 13 -11.47 -14.29 14.55
C TYR A 13 -12.71 -14.29 13.65
N THR A 14 -13.03 -13.14 13.05
CA THR A 14 -14.16 -12.99 12.12
C THR A 14 -13.92 -13.75 10.82
N ASP A 15 -12.71 -13.69 10.26
CA ASP A 15 -12.38 -14.32 8.97
C ASP A 15 -12.36 -15.86 9.06
N ILE A 16 -11.79 -16.40 10.14
CA ILE A 16 -11.80 -17.85 10.40
C ILE A 16 -13.23 -18.34 10.62
N SER A 17 -14.04 -17.62 11.41
CA SER A 17 -15.42 -18.02 11.73
C SER A 17 -16.35 -17.98 10.51
N LEU A 18 -16.19 -16.97 9.65
CA LEU A 18 -16.96 -16.85 8.41
C LEU A 18 -16.57 -17.91 7.37
N ASN A 19 -15.32 -18.39 7.40
CA ASN A 19 -14.90 -19.42 6.48
C ASN A 19 -15.51 -20.80 6.76
N TRP A 20 -15.67 -21.19 8.03
CA TRP A 20 -16.30 -22.47 8.37
C TRP A 20 -17.71 -22.58 7.77
N LEU A 21 -18.46 -21.49 7.84
CA LEU A 21 -19.78 -21.39 7.24
C LEU A 21 -19.74 -21.57 5.71
N ARG A 22 -18.69 -21.10 5.03
CA ARG A 22 -18.55 -21.26 3.57
C ARG A 22 -18.22 -22.69 3.17
N VAL A 23 -17.37 -23.37 3.93
CA VAL A 23 -17.06 -24.80 3.73
C VAL A 23 -18.31 -25.66 3.96
N GLU A 24 -19.04 -25.41 5.05
CA GLU A 24 -20.24 -26.18 5.42
C GLU A 24 -21.43 -25.95 4.48
N LEU A 25 -21.67 -24.70 4.06
CA LEU A 25 -22.86 -24.37 3.27
C LEU A 25 -22.66 -24.48 1.76
N TYR A 26 -21.44 -24.29 1.26
CA TYR A 26 -21.17 -24.18 -0.18
C TYR A 26 -20.23 -25.26 -0.73
N GLY A 27 -19.79 -26.23 0.08
CA GLY A 27 -18.97 -27.36 -0.38
C GLY A 27 -17.56 -27.00 -0.83
N PHE A 28 -17.06 -25.81 -0.45
CA PHE A 28 -15.70 -25.36 -0.73
C PHE A 28 -14.68 -26.26 0.00
N SER A 29 -13.67 -26.77 -0.70
CA SER A 29 -12.62 -27.58 -0.05
C SER A 29 -11.69 -26.70 0.80
N MET A 30 -11.12 -27.27 1.87
CA MET A 30 -10.15 -26.58 2.73
C MET A 30 -8.98 -25.99 1.92
N THR A 31 -8.57 -26.69 0.87
CA THR A 31 -7.51 -26.27 -0.05
C THR A 31 -7.92 -25.02 -0.84
N GLU A 32 -9.13 -25.00 -1.41
CA GLU A 32 -9.63 -23.82 -2.13
C GLU A 32 -9.77 -22.61 -1.22
N PHE A 33 -10.14 -22.81 0.05
CA PHE A 33 -10.13 -21.73 1.03
C PHE A 33 -8.73 -21.18 1.28
N VAL A 34 -7.75 -22.04 1.58
CA VAL A 34 -6.38 -21.59 1.87
C VAL A 34 -5.80 -20.82 0.69
N VAL A 35 -6.03 -21.30 -0.54
CA VAL A 35 -5.61 -20.59 -1.77
C VAL A 35 -6.29 -19.23 -1.89
N ALA A 36 -7.61 -19.15 -1.68
CA ALA A 36 -8.35 -17.89 -1.75
C ALA A 36 -7.84 -16.86 -0.71
N SER A 37 -7.59 -17.31 0.52
CA SER A 37 -7.09 -16.47 1.61
C SER A 37 -5.67 -15.96 1.34
N ALA A 38 -4.79 -16.80 0.79
CA ALA A 38 -3.45 -16.38 0.40
C ALA A 38 -3.47 -15.31 -0.71
N VAL A 39 -4.34 -15.47 -1.71
CA VAL A 39 -4.50 -14.49 -2.80
C VAL A 39 -5.04 -13.15 -2.27
N GLU A 40 -6.03 -13.19 -1.37
CA GLU A 40 -6.61 -11.98 -0.78
C GLU A 40 -5.57 -11.23 0.09
N ALA A 41 -4.80 -11.95 0.90
CA ALA A 41 -3.71 -11.35 1.69
C ALA A 41 -2.64 -10.71 0.79
N ALA A 42 -2.24 -11.38 -0.30
CA ALA A 42 -1.28 -10.85 -1.26
C ALA A 42 -1.80 -9.56 -1.93
N LYS A 43 -3.08 -9.53 -2.33
CA LYS A 43 -3.70 -8.32 -2.92
C LYS A 43 -3.70 -7.15 -1.94
N ARG A 44 -4.06 -7.39 -0.68
CA ARG A 44 -4.03 -6.36 0.37
C ARG A 44 -2.64 -5.81 0.58
N MET A 45 -1.63 -6.68 0.66
CA MET A 45 -0.24 -6.27 0.83
C MET A 45 0.23 -5.40 -0.35
N ILE A 46 -0.07 -5.79 -1.59
CA ILE A 46 0.27 -5.00 -2.77
C ILE A 46 -0.45 -3.64 -2.72
N GLN A 47 -1.75 -3.61 -2.42
CA GLN A 47 -2.49 -2.35 -2.31
C GLN A 47 -1.94 -1.43 -1.21
N GLU A 48 -1.60 -1.98 -0.05
CA GLU A 48 -1.03 -1.21 1.06
C GLU A 48 0.34 -0.62 0.73
N GLN A 49 1.17 -1.34 -0.01
CA GLN A 49 2.51 -0.88 -0.40
C GLN A 49 2.50 0.05 -1.64
N THR A 50 1.50 -0.09 -2.52
CA THR A 50 1.47 0.66 -3.80
C THR A 50 0.68 1.97 -3.70
N VAL A 51 -0.23 2.10 -2.73
CA VAL A 51 -1.06 3.29 -2.57
C VAL A 51 -0.42 4.28 -1.61
N LEU A 52 0.06 5.41 -2.15
CA LEU A 52 0.54 6.53 -1.35
C LEU A 52 -0.64 7.22 -0.64
N LYS A 53 -0.82 6.95 0.65
CA LYS A 53 -1.83 7.62 1.48
C LYS A 53 -1.27 8.94 2.01
N LEU A 54 -1.69 10.05 1.40
CA LEU A 54 -1.28 11.40 1.80
C LEU A 54 -2.26 12.02 2.79
N SER A 55 -1.75 12.80 3.75
CA SER A 55 -2.59 13.65 4.60
C SER A 55 -3.27 14.73 3.76
N LYS A 56 -4.19 15.51 4.36
CA LYS A 56 -4.85 16.61 3.62
C LYS A 56 -3.83 17.66 3.16
N SER A 57 -2.92 18.08 4.04
CA SER A 57 -1.88 19.06 3.73
C SER A 57 -0.92 18.54 2.66
N ASP A 58 -0.51 17.27 2.75
CA ASP A 58 0.43 16.70 1.78
C ASP A 58 -0.21 16.60 0.39
N ARG A 59 -1.52 16.33 0.31
CA ARG A 59 -2.26 16.35 -0.97
C ARG A 59 -2.28 17.74 -1.59
N GLU A 60 -2.48 18.79 -0.79
CA GLU A 60 -2.47 20.17 -1.29
C GLU A 60 -1.09 20.53 -1.86
N VAL A 61 -0.01 20.21 -1.15
CA VAL A 61 1.36 20.41 -1.63
C VAL A 61 1.62 19.59 -2.91
N PHE A 62 1.23 18.31 -2.92
CA PHE A 62 1.43 17.41 -4.06
C PHE A 62 0.67 17.89 -5.31
N VAL A 63 -0.62 18.23 -5.17
CA VAL A 63 -1.42 18.76 -6.28
C VAL A 63 -0.86 20.09 -6.76
N ASN A 64 -0.47 20.99 -5.85
CA ASN A 64 0.14 22.25 -6.23
C ASN A 64 1.46 22.03 -6.99
N ALA A 65 2.28 21.06 -6.59
CA ALA A 65 3.52 20.73 -7.30
C ALA A 65 3.27 20.13 -8.69
N LEU A 66 2.13 19.44 -8.91
CA LEU A 66 1.74 18.95 -10.24
C LEU A 66 1.23 20.07 -11.15
N LEU A 67 0.42 20.99 -10.61
CA LEU A 67 -0.19 22.08 -11.37
C LEU A 67 0.78 23.25 -11.60
N ASN A 68 1.65 23.51 -10.63
CA ASN A 68 2.62 24.58 -10.60
C ASN A 68 4.01 23.98 -10.28
N PRO A 69 4.65 23.31 -11.26
CA PRO A 69 5.92 22.66 -11.03
C PRO A 69 6.98 23.68 -10.58
N PRO A 70 7.53 23.55 -9.35
CA PRO A 70 8.55 24.47 -8.87
C PRO A 70 9.87 24.23 -9.61
N GLU A 71 10.71 25.26 -9.72
CA GLU A 71 12.05 25.07 -10.27
C GLU A 71 12.88 24.13 -9.39
N ALA A 72 13.64 23.25 -10.05
CA ALA A 72 14.54 22.36 -9.37
C ALA A 72 15.66 23.15 -8.67
N GLY A 73 15.74 23.04 -7.34
CA GLY A 73 16.79 23.66 -6.55
C GLY A 73 18.19 23.17 -6.95
N GLU A 74 19.21 23.96 -6.60
CA GLU A 74 20.62 23.75 -6.98
C GLU A 74 21.12 22.33 -6.66
N LYS A 75 20.86 21.84 -5.44
CA LYS A 75 21.25 20.48 -5.01
C LYS A 75 20.60 19.37 -5.86
N LEU A 76 19.34 19.56 -6.27
CA LEU A 76 18.62 18.58 -7.09
C LEU A 76 19.18 18.57 -8.52
N ARG A 77 19.48 19.75 -9.07
CA ARG A 77 20.16 19.91 -10.37
C ARG A 77 21.52 19.23 -10.37
N ASP A 78 22.34 19.43 -9.34
CA ASP A 78 23.67 18.85 -9.28
C ASP A 78 23.63 17.33 -9.09
N SER A 79 22.67 16.82 -8.32
CA SER A 79 22.43 15.37 -8.20
C SER A 79 22.00 14.76 -9.54
N ALA A 80 21.13 15.44 -10.28
CA ALA A 80 20.71 15.01 -11.61
C ALA A 80 21.87 15.00 -12.63
N LYS A 81 22.77 16.00 -12.58
CA LYS A 81 23.98 16.02 -13.42
C LYS A 81 24.89 14.83 -13.11
N ARG A 82 25.15 14.55 -11.82
CA ARG A 82 25.96 13.41 -11.38
C ARG A 82 25.37 12.08 -11.83
N TYR A 83 24.05 11.92 -11.71
CA TYR A 83 23.36 10.71 -12.17
C TYR A 83 23.52 10.50 -13.69
N LYS A 84 23.34 11.55 -14.49
CA LYS A 84 23.57 11.49 -15.95
C LYS A 84 25.02 11.11 -16.30
N GLN A 85 25.99 11.63 -15.57
CA GLN A 85 27.40 11.30 -15.78
C GLN A 85 27.70 9.82 -15.45
N SER A 86 27.13 9.28 -14.36
CA SER A 86 27.30 7.85 -14.03
C SER A 86 26.61 6.91 -15.03
N GLN A 87 25.46 7.31 -15.57
CA GLN A 87 24.74 6.52 -16.59
C GLN A 87 25.46 6.51 -17.94
N SER A 88 26.11 7.63 -18.30
CA SER A 88 26.87 7.74 -19.55
C SER A 88 28.18 6.93 -19.55
N TYR A 89 28.63 6.43 -18.41
CA TYR A 89 29.84 5.59 -18.27
C TYR A 89 29.57 4.08 -18.45
N HIS A 90 28.33 3.71 -18.79
CA HIS A 90 27.93 2.31 -19.04
C HIS A 90 27.53 2.04 -20.51
N ILE A 91 28.03 2.85 -21.46
CA ILE A 91 27.89 2.63 -22.90
C ILE A 91 29.27 2.59 -23.56
#